data_AF-A0A7X3X2V5-F1
#
_entry.id   AF-A0A7X3X2V5-F1
#
_cell.length_a   1.000
_cell.length_b   1.000
_cell.length_c   1.000
_cell.angle_alpha   90.00
_cell.angle_beta   90.00
_cell.angle_gamma   90.00
#
_symmetry.space_group_name_H-M   'P 1'
#
loop_
_entity.id
_entity.type
_entity.pdbx_description
1 polymer ?
#
loop_
_entity_poly.entity_id
_entity_poly.type
_entity_poly.pdbx_seq_one_letter_code
_entity_poly.pdbx_strand_id
1 'polypeptide(L)'
;MRCRRERHSKDPFACMSRSLARDWWKRAERFAGLEPKRGRGWHSLRRTFASDLMDLPLKVLCDLGGWKTAETVLQCYQRPDEDRLRKAIEEYRGVDCASNWRA
;
A
#
# COMPACT_ATOMS: atom_id res chain seq x y z
N MET A 1 -13.38 15.10 -34.75
CA MET A 1 -12.62 13.90 -34.33
C MET A 1 -11.24 14.34 -33.84
N ARG A 2 -10.86 14.12 -32.57
CA ARG A 2 -9.47 14.32 -32.14
C ARG A 2 -8.78 12.96 -32.08
N CYS A 3 -7.95 12.65 -33.07
CA CYS A 3 -6.97 11.58 -32.97
C CYS A 3 -6.06 11.88 -31.77
N ARG A 4 -6.29 11.21 -30.63
CA ARG A 4 -5.36 11.23 -29.50
C ARG A 4 -4.13 10.42 -29.93
N ARG A 5 -3.18 11.10 -30.58
CA ARG A 5 -1.89 10.55 -30.99
C ARG A 5 -1.25 9.90 -29.75
N GLU A 6 -1.07 8.58 -29.78
CA GLU A 6 -0.45 7.82 -28.70
C GLU A 6 0.98 8.33 -28.50
N ARG A 7 1.17 9.17 -27.47
CA ARG A 7 2.49 9.65 -27.05
C ARG A 7 3.13 8.62 -26.11
N HIS A 8 3.27 7.39 -26.57
CA HIS A 8 4.11 6.41 -25.90
C HIS A 8 5.23 6.00 -26.83
N SER A 9 6.43 5.86 -26.28
CA SER A 9 7.56 5.34 -27.03
C SER A 9 7.25 3.92 -27.52
N LYS A 10 7.67 3.57 -28.74
CA LYS A 10 7.59 2.17 -29.22
C LYS A 10 8.72 1.29 -28.69
N ASP A 11 9.71 1.90 -28.05
CA ASP A 11 10.79 1.19 -27.37
C ASP A 11 10.25 0.48 -26.13
N PRO A 12 10.36 -0.86 -26.02
CA PRO A 12 9.88 -1.61 -24.86
C PRO A 12 10.66 -1.30 -23.57
N PHE A 13 11.87 -0.72 -23.66
CA PHE A 13 12.69 -0.36 -22.50
C PHE A 13 12.50 1.10 -22.07
N ALA A 14 11.78 1.89 -22.85
CA ALA A 14 11.51 3.28 -22.49
C ALA A 14 10.60 3.36 -21.27
N CYS A 15 10.92 4.27 -20.35
CA CYS A 15 10.10 4.55 -19.19
C CYS A 15 8.66 4.92 -19.61
N MET A 16 7.68 4.25 -19.01
CA MET A 16 6.28 4.56 -19.23
C MET A 16 5.93 5.96 -18.75
N SER A 17 5.13 6.69 -19.53
CA SER A 17 4.66 8.01 -19.10
C SER A 17 3.60 7.91 -18.01
N ARG A 18 3.62 8.86 -17.06
CA ARG A 18 2.58 8.99 -16.01
C ARG A 18 1.16 9.08 -16.59
N SER A 19 0.99 9.75 -17.73
CA SER A 19 -0.32 9.88 -18.38
C SER A 19 -0.84 8.56 -18.89
N LEU A 20 0.05 7.71 -19.43
CA LEU A 20 -0.33 6.37 -19.90
C LEU A 20 -0.80 5.51 -18.74
N ALA A 21 0.00 5.45 -17.66
CA ALA A 21 -0.37 4.68 -16.47
C ALA A 21 -1.72 5.15 -15.89
N ARG A 22 -1.97 6.47 -15.84
CA ARG A 22 -3.26 7.01 -15.39
C ARG A 22 -4.43 6.57 -16.29
N ASP A 23 -4.23 6.59 -17.61
CA ASP A 23 -5.28 6.20 -18.56
C ASP A 23 -5.56 4.69 -18.48
N TRP A 24 -4.54 3.86 -18.22
CA TRP A 24 -4.70 2.43 -17.93
C TRP A 24 -5.48 2.18 -16.65
N TRP A 25 -5.22 2.93 -15.57
CA TRP A 25 -5.98 2.81 -14.32
C TRP A 25 -7.48 3.03 -14.54
N LYS A 26 -7.84 4.12 -15.24
CA LYS A 26 -9.25 4.42 -15.55
C LYS A 26 -9.92 3.33 -16.38
N ARG A 27 -9.18 2.74 -17.32
CA ARG A 27 -9.68 1.61 -18.11
C ARG A 27 -9.88 0.37 -17.23
N ALA A 28 -8.92 0.07 -16.37
CA ALA A 28 -9.00 -1.05 -15.44
C ALA A 28 -10.19 -0.92 -14.47
N GLU A 29 -10.40 0.26 -13.86
CA GLU A 29 -11.58 0.53 -13.02
C GLU A 29 -12.89 0.27 -13.77
N ARG A 30 -12.97 0.77 -15.01
CA ARG A 30 -14.16 0.55 -15.87
C ARG A 30 -14.38 -0.92 -16.19
N PHE A 31 -13.33 -1.66 -16.52
CA PHE A 31 -13.44 -3.10 -16.84
C PHE A 31 -13.78 -3.94 -15.60
N ALA A 32 -13.31 -3.52 -14.42
CA ALA A 32 -13.65 -4.15 -13.15
C ALA A 32 -15.04 -3.75 -12.62
N GLY A 33 -15.76 -2.85 -13.31
CA GLY A 33 -17.06 -2.35 -12.85
C GLY A 33 -16.99 -1.54 -11.55
N LEU A 34 -15.83 -0.93 -11.26
CA LEU A 34 -15.61 -0.17 -10.04
C LEU A 34 -16.04 1.28 -10.21
N GLU A 35 -16.73 1.82 -9.21
CA GLU A 35 -17.07 3.25 -9.13
C GLU A 35 -15.80 4.10 -8.95
N PRO A 36 -15.48 5.02 -9.89
CA PRO A 36 -14.30 5.86 -9.80
C PRO A 36 -14.39 6.81 -8.61
N LYS A 37 -13.53 6.62 -7.61
CA LYS A 37 -13.46 7.50 -6.44
C LYS A 37 -12.34 8.52 -6.60
N ARG A 38 -12.68 9.81 -6.45
CA ARG A 38 -11.70 10.90 -6.48
C ARG A 38 -10.62 10.66 -5.42
N GLY A 39 -9.36 10.79 -5.84
CA GLY A 39 -8.20 10.56 -4.98
C GLY A 39 -7.76 9.10 -4.86
N ARG A 40 -8.50 8.16 -5.48
CA ARG A 40 -8.05 6.76 -5.63
C ARG A 40 -7.39 6.56 -6.99
N GLY A 41 -6.33 5.78 -6.99
CA GLY A 41 -5.42 5.61 -8.13
C GLY A 41 -4.30 4.63 -7.81
N TRP A 42 -3.24 4.63 -8.60
CA TRP A 42 -2.02 3.84 -8.30
C TRP A 42 -1.48 4.04 -6.89
N HIS A 43 -1.61 5.25 -6.34
CA HIS A 43 -1.18 5.53 -4.97
C HIS A 43 -2.02 4.79 -3.91
N SER A 44 -3.27 4.42 -4.22
CA SER A 44 -4.09 3.57 -3.35
C SER A 44 -3.51 2.17 -3.24
N LEU A 45 -2.99 1.59 -4.32
CA LEU A 45 -2.31 0.30 -4.25
C LEU A 45 -1.07 0.36 -3.37
N ARG A 46 -0.27 1.43 -3.49
CA ARG A 46 0.88 1.63 -2.60
C ARG A 46 0.46 1.77 -1.13
N ARG A 47 -0.71 2.36 -0.86
CA ARG A 47 -1.26 2.44 0.50
C ARG A 47 -1.71 1.08 1.01
N THR A 48 -2.47 0.33 0.21
CA THR A 48 -2.90 -1.03 0.55
C THR A 48 -1.70 -1.94 0.81
N PHE A 49 -0.66 -1.88 -0.04
CA PHE A 49 0.60 -2.61 0.17
C PHE A 49 1.21 -2.33 1.55
N ALA A 50 1.27 -1.06 1.97
CA ALA A 50 1.79 -0.70 3.28
C ALA A 50 0.88 -1.17 4.43
N SER A 51 -0.44 -1.14 4.24
CA SER A 51 -1.43 -1.60 5.21
C SER A 51 -1.41 -3.13 5.38
N ASP A 52 -1.30 -3.88 4.29
CA ASP A 52 -1.30 -5.35 4.31
C ASP A 52 -0.02 -5.89 4.96
N LEU A 53 1.10 -5.16 4.85
CA LEU A 53 2.40 -5.53 5.40
C LEU A 53 2.73 -4.86 6.73
N MET A 54 1.74 -4.30 7.44
CA MET A 54 1.97 -3.65 8.74
C MET A 54 2.51 -4.59 9.82
N ASP A 55 2.33 -5.90 9.65
CA ASP A 55 2.79 -6.91 10.61
C ASP A 55 4.30 -7.21 10.47
N LEU A 56 4.95 -6.72 9.40
CA LEU A 56 6.39 -6.86 9.22
C LEU A 56 7.16 -5.83 10.05
N PRO A 57 8.42 -6.14 10.45
CA PRO A 57 9.29 -5.16 11.06
C PRO A 57 9.44 -3.90 10.19
N LEU A 58 9.34 -2.72 10.81
CA LEU A 58 9.29 -1.43 10.11
C LEU A 58 10.46 -1.23 9.15
N LYS A 59 11.67 -1.71 9.49
CA LYS A 59 12.84 -1.64 8.62
C LYS A 59 12.66 -2.44 7.32
N VAL A 60 12.17 -3.68 7.43
CA VAL A 60 11.91 -4.54 6.27
C VAL A 60 10.84 -3.92 5.38
N LEU A 61 9.77 -3.39 5.98
CA LEU A 61 8.74 -2.67 5.24
C LEU A 61 9.30 -1.46 4.49
N CYS A 62 10.15 -0.66 5.14
CA CYS A 62 10.80 0.50 4.54
C CYS A 62 11.63 0.12 3.31
N ASP A 63 12.44 -0.93 3.42
CA ASP A 63 13.28 -1.43 2.34
C ASP A 63 12.44 -1.96 1.17
N LEU A 64 11.39 -2.74 1.44
CA LEU A 64 10.50 -3.29 0.43
C LEU A 64 9.73 -2.22 -0.36
N GLY A 65 9.20 -1.20 0.31
CA GLY A 65 8.43 -0.14 -0.35
C GLY A 65 9.26 1.07 -0.80
N GLY A 66 10.59 0.99 -0.68
CA GLY A 66 11.52 2.01 -1.13
C GLY A 66 11.35 3.36 -0.42
N TRP A 67 11.05 3.34 0.88
CA TRP A 67 10.93 4.54 1.69
C TRP A 67 12.28 4.91 2.30
N LYS A 68 12.69 6.16 2.12
CA LYS A 68 13.94 6.68 2.69
C LYS A 68 13.90 6.81 4.21
N THR A 69 12.72 7.14 4.75
CA THR A 69 12.52 7.36 6.19
C THR A 69 11.29 6.62 6.68
N ALA A 70 11.42 6.01 7.86
CA ALA A 70 10.33 5.31 8.53
C ALA A 70 9.18 6.25 8.91
N GLU A 71 9.48 7.52 9.19
CA GLU A 71 8.49 8.56 9.50
C GLU A 71 7.43 8.69 8.39
N THR A 72 7.83 8.58 7.12
CA THR A 72 6.88 8.62 6.00
C THR A 72 5.85 7.49 6.10
N VAL A 73 6.29 6.30 6.47
CA VAL A 73 5.43 5.11 6.62
C VAL A 73 4.48 5.31 7.80
N LEU A 74 5.00 5.73 8.95
CA LEU A 74 4.20 5.96 10.16
C LEU A 74 3.14 7.05 9.97
N GLN A 75 3.49 8.17 9.33
CA GLN A 75 2.59 9.32 9.21
C GLN A 75 1.58 9.20 8.06
N CYS A 76 1.99 8.64 6.92
CA CYS A 76 1.17 8.66 5.70
C CYS A 76 0.45 7.34 5.41
N TYR A 77 0.93 6.22 5.94
CA TYR A 77 0.50 4.89 5.54
C TYR A 77 -0.05 4.05 6.69
N GLN A 78 0.61 4.07 7.84
CA GLN A 78 0.12 3.36 9.01
C GLN A 78 -0.92 4.22 9.73
N ARG A 79 -2.08 3.63 9.97
CA ARG A 79 -3.08 4.19 10.87
C ARG A 79 -3.26 3.20 12.01
N PRO A 80 -3.33 3.69 13.27
CA PRO A 80 -3.66 2.81 14.38
C PRO A 80 -5.03 2.19 14.13
N ASP A 81 -5.07 0.87 14.18
CA ASP A 81 -6.28 0.07 14.09
C ASP A 81 -6.58 -0.44 15.49
N GLU A 82 -7.65 0.05 16.10
CA GLU A 82 -8.01 -0.24 17.48
C GLU A 82 -8.18 -1.74 17.74
N ASP A 83 -8.66 -2.50 16.75
CA ASP A 83 -8.84 -3.94 16.89
C ASP A 83 -7.49 -4.66 16.90
N ARG A 84 -6.54 -4.21 16.07
CA ARG A 84 -5.16 -4.72 16.10
C ARG A 84 -4.47 -4.38 17.42
N LEU A 85 -4.66 -3.17 17.94
CA LEU A 85 -4.12 -2.75 19.23
C LEU A 85 -4.68 -3.61 20.37
N ARG A 86 -6.00 -3.85 20.38
CA ARG A 86 -6.66 -4.71 21.37
C ARG A 86 -6.09 -6.13 21.30
N LYS A 87 -6.02 -6.72 20.10
CA LYS A 87 -5.47 -8.05 19.89
C LYS A 87 -4.02 -8.17 20.37
N ALA A 88 -3.19 -7.17 20.09
CA ALA A 88 -1.79 -7.16 20.53
C ALA A 88 -1.65 -7.15 22.07
N ILE A 89 -2.52 -6.41 22.76
CA ILE A 89 -2.56 -6.40 24.24
C ILE A 89 -3.05 -7.74 24.78
N GLU A 90 -4.08 -8.34 24.16
CA GLU A 90 -4.59 -9.67 24.54
C GLU A 90 -3.51 -10.75 24.38
N GLU A 91 -2.77 -10.73 23.27
CA GLU A 91 -1.67 -11.65 23.02
C GLU A 91 -0.53 -11.47 24.03
N TYR A 92 -0.13 -10.22 24.31
CA TYR A 92 0.84 -9.90 25.35
C TYR A 92 0.43 -10.45 26.73
N ARG A 93 -0.83 -10.26 27.12
CA ARG A 93 -1.38 -10.77 28.39
C ARG A 93 -1.47 -12.31 28.42
N GLY A 94 -1.76 -12.93 27.28
CA GLY A 94 -1.77 -14.39 27.14
C GLY A 94 -0.38 -15.03 27.25
N VAL A 95 0.64 -14.34 26.76
CA VAL A 95 2.05 -14.74 26.92
C VAL A 95 2.46 -14.69 28.40
N ASP A 96 2.01 -13.67 29.16
CA ASP A 96 2.31 -13.58 30.60
C ASP A 96 1.69 -14.73 31.43
N CYS A 97 0.47 -15.18 31.12
CA CYS A 97 -0.15 -16.30 31.86
C CYS A 97 0.49 -17.66 31.57
N ALA A 98 0.99 -17.90 30.35
CA ALA A 98 1.62 -19.17 30.00
C ALA A 98 3.08 -19.29 30.48
N SER A 99 3.75 -18.15 30.71
CA SER A 99 5.19 -18.09 31.02
C SER A 99 5.49 -18.06 32.52
N ASN A 100 4.53 -17.71 33.38
CA ASN A 100 4.80 -17.35 34.78
C ASN A 100 4.53 -18.45 35.83
N TRP A 101 4.53 -19.74 35.42
CA TRP A 101 4.38 -20.88 36.36
C TRP A 101 5.49 -21.95 36.28
N ARG A 102 6.60 -21.68 35.57
CA ARG A 102 7.79 -22.55 35.58
C ARG A 102 9.06 -21.77 35.92
N ALA A 103 9.25 -21.50 37.21
CA ALA A 103 10.55 -21.40 37.87
C ALA A 103 10.34 -21.51 39.38
#